data_AF-A0A0N5CTU3-F1
#
_entry.id   AF-A0A0N5CTU3-F1
#
_cell.length_a   1.000
_cell.length_b   1.000
_cell.length_c   1.000
_cell.angle_alpha   90.00
_cell.angle_beta   90.00
_cell.angle_gamma   90.00
#
_symmetry.space_group_name_H-M   'P 1'
#
loop_
_entity.id
_entity.type
_entity.pdbx_description
1 polymer ?
#
loop_
_entity_poly.entity_id
_entity_poly.type
_entity_poly.pdbx_seq_one_letter_code
_entity_poly.pdbx_strand_id
1 'polypeptide(L)'
;MIRSSSISYVLNCLDDLYSRHCFKLYFTKLCEWDSVIKSLFFWLSSMPNFVKKYICAWCMKSDEKVPQCILESSAELVDINVIRNIVFMAKDELHTVATLDEALLHHSDRCRFLYGTGDLWCPLHYASEMQRRIGRGLVFIDDKCDHAFVVRHGEAVADKIAAWITEC
;
A
#
# COMPACT_ATOMS: atom_id res chain seq x y z
N MET A 1 21.74 -4.65 13.67
CA MET A 1 20.96 -5.76 13.09
C MET A 1 19.61 -5.82 13.80
N ILE A 2 18.72 -4.86 13.52
CA ILE A 2 17.32 -4.90 13.98
C ILE A 2 16.53 -5.16 12.72
N ARG A 3 16.27 -6.45 12.42
CA ARG A 3 15.26 -6.80 11.44
C ARG A 3 13.96 -6.16 11.94
N SER A 4 13.36 -5.30 11.11
CA SER A 4 12.00 -4.79 11.25
C SER A 4 11.03 -5.99 11.16
N SER A 5 10.99 -6.77 12.23
CA SER A 5 10.28 -8.04 12.31
C SER A 5 8.86 -7.81 12.82
N SER A 6 8.61 -6.68 13.49
CA SER A 6 7.34 -6.43 14.19
C SER A 6 6.16 -6.13 13.26
N ILE A 7 6.41 -5.72 12.01
CA ILE A 7 5.34 -5.57 11.00
C ILE A 7 5.18 -6.85 10.17
N SER A 8 6.25 -7.62 9.94
CA SER A 8 6.19 -8.91 9.23
C SER A 8 5.49 -10.02 10.02
N TYR A 9 5.43 -9.97 11.35
CA TYR A 9 4.74 -11.00 12.15
C TYR A 9 3.21 -10.87 12.16
N VAL A 10 2.65 -9.72 11.81
CA VAL A 10 1.18 -9.54 11.73
C VAL A 10 0.63 -10.00 10.38
N LEU A 11 1.46 -10.05 9.34
CA LEU A 11 1.07 -10.34 7.96
C LEU A 11 1.37 -11.77 7.49
N ASN A 12 2.14 -12.54 8.26
CA ASN A 12 2.45 -13.91 7.88
C ASN A 12 1.45 -14.90 8.51
N CYS A 13 0.51 -15.35 7.67
CA CYS A 13 -0.17 -16.65 7.79
C CYS A 13 -1.31 -16.72 8.83
N LEU A 14 -2.38 -15.96 8.61
CA LEU A 14 -3.72 -16.23 9.10
C LEU A 14 -4.67 -16.04 7.91
N ASP A 15 -5.63 -16.95 7.70
CA ASP A 15 -6.57 -16.97 6.55
C ASP A 15 -6.88 -15.55 6.05
N ASP A 16 -6.76 -15.28 4.76
CA ASP A 16 -6.86 -13.91 4.22
C ASP A 16 -8.18 -13.21 4.57
N LEU A 17 -9.26 -13.99 4.77
CA LEU A 17 -10.53 -13.51 5.29
C LEU A 17 -10.43 -13.06 6.77
N TYR A 18 -9.71 -13.83 7.58
CA TYR A 18 -9.40 -13.51 8.98
C TYR A 18 -8.50 -12.28 9.07
N SER A 19 -7.46 -12.20 8.24
CA SER A 19 -6.58 -11.03 8.13
C SER A 19 -7.38 -9.77 7.78
N ARG A 20 -8.23 -9.83 6.74
CA ARG A 20 -9.10 -8.71 6.35
C ARG A 20 -10.10 -8.33 7.44
N HIS A 21 -10.67 -9.31 8.14
CA HIS A 21 -11.57 -9.06 9.27
C HIS A 21 -10.84 -8.39 10.44
N CYS A 22 -9.64 -8.86 10.79
CA CYS A 22 -8.79 -8.23 11.80
C CYS A 22 -8.41 -6.80 11.42
N PHE A 23 -8.04 -6.54 10.16
CA PHE A 23 -7.78 -5.18 9.68
C PHE A 23 -9.03 -4.29 9.78
N LYS A 24 -10.20 -4.78 9.37
CA LYS A 24 -11.47 -4.05 9.54
C LYS A 24 -11.72 -3.65 10.98
N LEU A 25 -11.56 -4.59 11.93
CA LEU A 25 -11.72 -4.31 13.35
C LEU A 25 -10.67 -3.32 13.85
N TYR A 26 -9.41 -3.51 13.46
CA TYR A 26 -8.29 -2.66 13.87
C TYR A 26 -8.49 -1.21 13.43
N PHE A 27 -8.71 -0.96 12.14
CA PHE A 27 -8.93 0.39 11.61
C PHE A 27 -10.23 1.01 12.14
N THR A 28 -11.27 0.21 12.36
CA THR A 28 -12.51 0.69 13.01
C THR A 28 -12.24 1.14 14.44
N LYS A 29 -11.47 0.37 15.21
CA LYS A 29 -11.03 0.74 16.57
C LYS A 29 -10.17 1.99 16.57
N LEU A 30 -9.22 2.14 15.63
CA LEU A 30 -8.44 3.38 15.51
C LEU A 30 -9.34 4.60 15.28
N CYS A 31 -10.36 4.50 14.43
CA CYS A 31 -11.32 5.60 14.24
C CYS A 31 -12.20 5.86 15.47
N GLU A 32 -12.60 4.83 16.24
CA GLU A 32 -13.35 5.03 17.49
C GLU A 32 -12.52 5.79 18.54
N TRP A 33 -11.21 5.54 18.57
CA TRP A 33 -10.26 6.15 19.50
C TRP A 33 -9.61 7.44 18.94
N ASP A 34 -10.19 8.02 17.89
CA ASP A 34 -9.65 9.15 17.14
C ASP A 34 -9.25 10.35 18.02
N SER A 35 -10.10 10.74 18.96
CA SER A 35 -9.82 11.84 19.90
C SER A 35 -8.64 11.54 20.82
N VAL A 36 -8.52 10.30 21.28
CA VAL A 36 -7.43 9.84 22.15
C VAL A 36 -6.12 9.81 21.37
N ILE A 37 -6.13 9.24 20.16
CA ILE A 37 -4.99 9.18 19.24
C ILE A 37 -4.51 10.60 18.91
N LYS A 38 -5.43 11.53 18.57
CA LYS A 38 -5.07 12.93 18.30
C LYS A 38 -4.35 13.57 19.48
N SER A 39 -4.86 13.34 20.69
CA SER A 39 -4.31 13.93 21.91
C SER A 39 -2.93 13.35 22.25
N LEU A 40 -2.76 12.04 22.13
CA LEU A 40 -1.48 11.34 22.39
C LEU A 40 -0.39 11.71 21.37
N PHE A 41 -0.76 11.96 20.12
CA PHE A 41 0.18 12.20 19.02
C PHE A 41 0.16 13.65 18.50
N PHE A 42 -0.44 14.59 19.25
CA PHE A 42 -0.50 16.01 18.86
C PHE A 42 0.88 16.61 18.56
N TRP A 43 1.90 16.17 19.30
CA TRP A 43 3.28 16.62 19.14
C TRP A 43 3.88 16.28 17.77
N LEU A 44 3.37 15.27 17.04
CA LEU A 44 3.83 14.95 15.69
C LEU A 44 3.58 16.12 14.72
N SER A 45 2.46 16.82 14.86
CA SER A 45 2.15 18.00 14.03
C SER A 45 3.04 19.18 14.38
N SER A 46 3.42 19.34 15.64
CA SER A 46 4.30 20.41 16.10
C SER A 46 5.79 20.14 15.86
N MET A 47 6.15 18.92 15.43
CA MET A 47 7.54 18.52 15.28
C MET A 47 8.21 19.20 14.07
N PRO A 48 9.44 19.74 14.21
CA PRO A 48 10.14 20.36 13.07
C PRO A 48 10.39 19.37 11.92
N ASN A 49 10.30 19.86 10.68
CA ASN A 49 10.47 19.05 9.48
C ASN A 49 11.82 18.33 9.38
N PHE A 50 12.90 18.91 9.91
CA PHE A 50 14.21 18.24 9.90
C PHE A 50 14.22 16.96 10.76
N VAL A 51 13.47 16.95 11.88
CA VAL A 51 13.33 15.76 12.72
C VAL A 51 12.47 14.72 12.00
N LYS A 52 11.39 15.15 11.33
CA LYS A 52 10.54 14.25 10.53
C LYS A 52 11.37 13.56 9.44
N LYS A 53 12.11 14.35 8.66
CA LYS A 53 13.04 13.84 7.64
C LYS A 53 14.11 12.92 8.23
N TYR A 54 14.67 13.23 9.40
CA TYR A 54 15.66 12.37 10.05
C TYR A 54 15.06 11.02 10.49
N ILE A 55 13.86 11.01 11.08
CA ILE A 55 13.14 9.78 11.45
C ILE A 55 12.81 8.97 10.20
N CYS A 56 12.24 9.59 9.16
CA CYS A 56 11.94 8.90 7.91
C CYS A 56 13.21 8.32 7.28
N ALA A 57 14.29 9.10 7.19
CA ALA A 57 15.56 8.61 6.68
C ALA A 57 16.07 7.44 7.52
N TRP A 58 15.95 7.50 8.85
CA TRP A 58 16.32 6.39 9.72
C TRP A 58 15.47 5.13 9.51
N CYS A 59 14.15 5.27 9.38
CA CYS A 59 13.24 4.17 9.07
C CYS A 59 13.55 3.54 7.71
N MET A 60 13.99 4.36 6.75
CA MET A 60 14.31 3.95 5.38
C MET A 60 15.80 3.63 5.19
N LYS A 61 16.66 3.74 6.21
CA LYS A 61 18.12 3.52 6.11
C LYS A 61 18.52 2.09 5.72
N SER A 62 17.57 1.16 5.75
CA SER A 62 17.79 -0.20 5.21
C SER A 62 17.75 -0.22 3.68
N ASP A 63 17.42 0.90 3.03
CA ASP A 63 17.19 1.01 1.59
C ASP A 63 18.13 2.00 0.92
N GLU A 64 19.11 1.47 0.22
CA GLU A 64 20.24 2.20 -0.37
C GLU A 64 19.85 3.11 -1.57
N LYS A 65 18.58 3.13 -1.99
CA LYS A 65 18.15 3.77 -3.26
C LYS A 65 16.83 4.55 -3.20
N VAL A 66 16.44 5.10 -2.04
CA VAL A 66 15.20 5.89 -1.97
C VAL A 66 15.45 7.32 -2.49
N PRO A 67 14.71 7.80 -3.51
CA PRO A 67 14.85 9.17 -4.00
C PRO A 67 14.48 10.23 -2.95
N GLN A 68 15.13 11.40 -3.02
CA GLN A 68 14.89 12.50 -2.08
C GLN A 68 13.42 12.95 -2.04
N CYS A 69 12.72 12.95 -3.19
CA CYS A 69 11.30 13.31 -3.23
C CYS A 69 10.43 12.36 -2.39
N ILE A 70 10.74 11.05 -2.36
CA ILE A 70 10.01 10.08 -1.54
C ILE A 70 10.25 10.35 -0.06
N LEU A 71 11.48 10.72 0.33
CA LEU A 71 11.78 11.08 1.70
C LEU A 71 11.00 12.32 2.15
N GLU A 72 10.85 13.30 1.26
CA GLU A 72 10.08 14.51 1.53
C GLU A 72 8.59 14.22 1.68
N SER A 73 8.00 13.46 0.75
CA SER A 73 6.62 13.00 0.86
C SER A 73 6.40 12.17 2.13
N SER A 74 7.35 11.28 2.47
CA SER A 74 7.26 10.47 3.69
C SER A 74 7.27 11.33 4.96
N ALA A 75 8.04 12.42 4.99
CA ALA A 75 8.09 13.33 6.12
C ALA A 75 6.76 14.11 6.31
N GLU A 76 6.05 14.40 5.22
CA GLU A 76 4.71 15.02 5.26
C GLU A 76 3.65 14.05 5.84
N LEU A 77 3.82 12.74 5.63
CA LEU A 77 2.95 11.73 6.25
C LEU A 77 3.11 11.66 7.77
N VAL A 78 4.21 12.16 8.33
CA VAL A 78 4.45 12.25 9.78
C VAL A 78 3.73 13.47 10.35
N ASP A 79 2.41 13.47 10.25
CA ASP A 79 1.50 14.44 10.83
C ASP A 79 0.24 13.74 11.32
N ILE A 80 -0.25 14.09 12.52
CA ILE A 80 -1.37 13.36 13.12
C ILE A 80 -2.67 13.53 12.32
N ASN A 81 -2.89 14.67 11.66
CA ASN A 81 -4.07 14.88 10.84
C ASN A 81 -3.98 14.07 9.54
N VAL A 82 -2.79 13.97 8.95
CA VAL A 82 -2.56 13.13 7.76
C VAL A 82 -2.75 11.65 8.11
N ILE A 83 -2.17 11.18 9.22
CA ILE A 83 -2.34 9.79 9.70
C ILE A 83 -3.81 9.47 9.93
N ARG A 84 -4.59 10.37 10.54
CA ARG A 84 -6.03 10.20 10.73
C ARG A 84 -6.77 10.03 9.40
N ASN A 85 -6.41 10.82 8.39
CA ASN A 85 -7.00 10.70 7.04
C ASN A 85 -6.65 9.35 6.40
N ILE A 86 -5.39 8.89 6.53
CA ILE A 86 -4.96 7.58 6.04
C ILE A 86 -5.76 6.46 6.71
N VAL A 87 -5.88 6.50 8.04
CA VAL A 87 -6.65 5.52 8.83
C VAL A 87 -8.12 5.51 8.40
N PHE A 88 -8.72 6.69 8.19
CA PHE A 88 -10.10 6.81 7.72
C PHE A 88 -10.27 6.23 6.31
N MET A 89 -9.39 6.57 5.36
CA MET A 89 -9.44 6.03 4.00
C MET A 89 -9.25 4.51 3.98
N ALA A 90 -8.30 3.98 4.76
CA ALA A 90 -8.08 2.53 4.87
C ALA A 90 -9.30 1.82 5.47
N LYS A 91 -9.94 2.40 6.50
CA LYS A 91 -11.20 1.88 7.03
C LYS A 91 -12.27 1.85 5.94
N ASP A 92 -12.47 2.96 5.25
CA ASP A 92 -13.51 3.09 4.22
C ASP A 92 -13.31 2.06 3.12
N GLU A 93 -12.11 1.98 2.53
CA GLU A 93 -11.74 1.01 1.49
C GLU A 93 -12.02 -0.43 1.94
N LEU A 94 -11.62 -0.79 3.17
CA LEU A 94 -11.85 -2.15 3.68
C LEU A 94 -13.35 -2.50 3.72
N HIS A 95 -14.21 -1.54 4.05
CA HIS A 95 -15.67 -1.72 4.16
C HIS A 95 -16.39 -1.62 2.80
N THR A 96 -15.95 -0.74 1.91
CA THR A 96 -16.65 -0.42 0.65
C THR A 96 -16.12 -1.25 -0.53
N VAL A 97 -14.81 -1.48 -0.61
CA VAL A 97 -14.16 -2.15 -1.74
C VAL A 97 -14.02 -3.65 -1.43
N ALA A 98 -15.12 -4.39 -1.54
CA ALA A 98 -15.13 -5.84 -1.24
C ALA A 98 -15.03 -6.73 -2.47
N THR A 99 -15.56 -6.28 -3.60
CA THR A 99 -15.72 -7.06 -4.82
C THR A 99 -15.24 -6.26 -6.02
N LEU A 100 -14.82 -6.95 -7.07
CA LEU A 100 -14.56 -6.33 -8.36
C LEU A 100 -15.82 -5.61 -8.85
N ASP A 101 -15.68 -4.34 -9.22
CA ASP A 101 -16.71 -3.62 -9.95
C ASP A 101 -16.68 -4.06 -11.43
N GLU A 102 -17.68 -4.84 -11.85
CA GLU A 102 -17.76 -5.37 -13.20
C GLU A 102 -17.92 -4.28 -14.27
N ALA A 103 -18.37 -3.08 -13.90
CA ALA A 103 -18.44 -1.96 -14.83
C ALA A 103 -17.06 -1.56 -15.36
N LEU A 104 -15.98 -1.80 -14.60
CA LEU A 104 -14.60 -1.58 -15.05
C LEU A 104 -14.23 -2.41 -16.27
N LEU A 105 -14.87 -3.57 -16.47
CA LEU A 105 -14.59 -4.47 -17.59
C LEU A 105 -15.06 -3.91 -18.95
N HIS A 106 -15.98 -2.93 -18.94
CA HIS A 106 -16.32 -2.17 -20.15
C HIS A 106 -15.15 -1.33 -20.68
N HIS A 107 -14.14 -1.07 -19.84
CA HIS A 107 -12.91 -0.35 -20.19
C HIS A 107 -11.69 -1.28 -20.15
N SER A 108 -11.91 -2.56 -20.47
CA SER A 108 -10.84 -3.57 -20.51
C SER A 108 -9.78 -3.30 -21.58
N ASP A 109 -10.04 -2.40 -22.54
CA ASP A 109 -9.02 -1.86 -23.45
C ASP A 109 -8.03 -0.91 -22.75
N ARG A 110 -8.40 -0.31 -21.60
CA ARG A 110 -7.63 0.73 -20.88
C ARG A 110 -7.26 0.35 -19.46
N CYS A 111 -7.67 -0.82 -18.98
CA CYS A 111 -7.39 -1.28 -17.63
C CYS A 111 -6.60 -2.59 -17.66
N ARG A 112 -5.61 -2.68 -16.79
CA ARG A 112 -4.85 -3.90 -16.50
C ARG A 112 -4.61 -3.98 -15.00
N PHE A 113 -4.65 -5.19 -14.47
CA PHE A 113 -4.37 -5.47 -13.06
C PHE A 113 -2.96 -6.01 -12.95
N LEU A 114 -2.11 -5.33 -12.19
CA LEU A 114 -0.73 -5.72 -11.94
C LEU A 114 -0.61 -6.25 -10.51
N TYR A 115 -0.06 -7.45 -10.39
CA TYR A 115 0.23 -8.09 -9.10
C TYR A 115 1.73 -8.36 -9.00
N GLY A 116 2.29 -8.11 -7.82
CA GLY A 116 3.68 -8.38 -7.52
C GLY A 116 3.86 -9.73 -6.81
N THR A 117 4.86 -10.53 -7.18
CA THR A 117 5.16 -11.76 -6.40
C THR A 117 5.78 -11.45 -5.03
N GLY A 118 6.39 -10.28 -4.88
CA GLY A 118 6.96 -9.79 -3.61
C GLY A 118 6.00 -8.93 -2.79
N ASP A 119 4.76 -8.71 -3.26
CA ASP A 119 3.77 -7.91 -2.56
C ASP A 119 3.25 -8.64 -1.31
N LEU A 120 3.69 -8.19 -0.13
CA LEU A 120 3.28 -8.74 1.17
C LEU A 120 1.88 -8.27 1.62
N TRP A 121 1.28 -7.31 0.92
CA TRP A 121 -0.06 -6.78 1.20
C TRP A 121 -1.12 -7.42 0.31
N CYS A 122 -0.74 -7.85 -0.89
CA CYS A 122 -1.62 -8.53 -1.83
C CYS A 122 -1.11 -9.96 -2.14
N PRO A 123 -1.60 -10.98 -1.42
CA PRO A 123 -1.28 -12.38 -1.66
C PRO A 123 -1.49 -12.82 -3.12
N LEU A 124 -0.54 -13.61 -3.65
CA LEU A 124 -0.53 -14.05 -5.05
C LEU A 124 -1.76 -14.89 -5.47
N HIS A 125 -2.46 -15.53 -4.52
CA HIS A 125 -3.67 -16.28 -4.82
C HIS A 125 -4.80 -15.36 -5.34
N TYR A 126 -4.85 -14.09 -4.94
CA TYR A 126 -5.81 -13.11 -5.47
C TYR A 126 -5.58 -12.84 -6.96
N ALA A 127 -4.31 -12.77 -7.39
CA ALA A 127 -3.97 -12.66 -8.81
C ALA A 127 -4.47 -13.88 -9.60
N SER A 128 -4.29 -15.07 -9.03
CA SER A 128 -4.74 -16.33 -9.64
C SER A 128 -6.27 -16.40 -9.75
N GLU A 129 -6.99 -15.96 -8.72
CA GLU A 129 -8.45 -15.86 -8.73
C GLU A 129 -8.92 -14.85 -9.78
N MET A 130 -8.30 -13.67 -9.85
CA MET A 130 -8.62 -12.65 -10.83
C MET A 130 -8.36 -13.12 -12.26
N GLN A 131 -7.25 -13.83 -12.51
CA GLN A 131 -7.00 -14.47 -13.81
C GLN A 131 -8.10 -15.45 -14.20
N ARG A 132 -8.64 -16.21 -13.24
CA ARG A 132 -9.76 -17.14 -13.48
C ARG A 132 -11.06 -16.39 -13.79
N ARG A 133 -11.28 -15.22 -13.17
CA ARG A 133 -12.51 -14.42 -13.31
C ARG A 133 -12.56 -13.61 -14.60
N ILE A 134 -11.48 -12.90 -14.95
CA ILE A 134 -11.47 -11.92 -16.04
C ILE A 134 -10.47 -12.24 -17.16
N GLY A 135 -9.73 -13.34 -17.02
CA GLY A 135 -8.79 -13.82 -18.03
C GLY A 135 -7.36 -13.32 -17.83
N ARG A 136 -6.40 -14.09 -18.36
CA ARG A 136 -4.96 -13.83 -18.23
C ARG A 136 -4.48 -12.60 -19.01
N GLY A 137 -5.25 -12.13 -20.00
CA GLY A 137 -4.89 -10.94 -20.79
C GLY A 137 -5.05 -9.61 -20.04
N LEU A 138 -5.84 -9.59 -18.95
CA LEU A 138 -6.09 -8.41 -18.14
C LEU A 138 -5.31 -8.39 -16.82
N VAL A 139 -4.73 -9.53 -16.42
CA VAL A 139 -4.09 -9.70 -15.12
C VAL A 139 -2.64 -10.16 -15.31
N PHE A 140 -1.71 -9.27 -15.00
CA PHE A 140 -0.28 -9.49 -15.08
C PHE A 140 0.32 -9.74 -13.70
N ILE A 141 1.21 -10.72 -13.64
CA ILE A 141 2.00 -11.05 -12.44
C ILE A 141 3.46 -10.71 -12.76
N ASP A 142 4.07 -9.92 -11.90
CA ASP A 142 5.42 -9.40 -12.04
C ASP A 142 6.29 -9.83 -10.86
N ASP A 143 7.46 -10.37 -11.17
CA ASP A 143 8.44 -10.82 -10.18
C ASP A 143 9.24 -9.68 -9.55
N LYS A 144 9.23 -8.50 -10.18
CA LYS A 144 9.98 -7.31 -9.75
C LYS A 144 9.13 -6.27 -9.03
N CYS A 145 7.85 -6.52 -8.82
CA CYS A 145 6.97 -5.58 -8.13
C CYS A 145 6.73 -6.00 -6.69
N ASP A 146 7.02 -5.07 -5.78
CA ASP A 146 6.60 -5.11 -4.38
C ASP A 146 5.40 -4.16 -4.16
N HIS A 147 4.82 -4.20 -2.96
CA HIS A 147 3.83 -3.22 -2.56
C HIS A 147 4.37 -1.79 -2.72
N ALA A 148 3.54 -0.88 -3.24
CA ALA A 148 3.96 0.47 -3.61
C ALA A 148 5.17 0.48 -4.56
N PHE A 149 5.14 -0.35 -5.61
CA PHE A 149 6.18 -0.47 -6.65
C PHE A 149 6.67 0.88 -7.18
N VAL A 150 5.85 1.93 -7.17
CA VAL A 150 6.22 3.30 -7.57
C VAL A 150 7.44 3.84 -6.82
N VAL A 151 7.71 3.36 -5.61
CA VAL A 151 8.84 3.79 -4.78
C VAL A 151 10.18 3.22 -5.26
N ARG A 152 10.20 2.02 -5.84
CA ARG A 152 11.45 1.29 -6.17
C ARG A 152 11.54 0.77 -7.60
N HIS A 153 10.40 0.38 -8.14
CA HIS A 153 10.24 -0.33 -9.41
C HIS A 153 9.36 0.46 -10.38
N GLY A 154 9.23 1.77 -10.17
CA GLY A 154 8.45 2.66 -11.02
C GLY A 154 8.91 2.62 -12.48
N GLU A 155 10.23 2.56 -12.73
CA GLU A 155 10.80 2.42 -14.07
C GLU A 155 10.39 1.09 -14.73
N ALA A 156 10.51 -0.03 -14.00
CA ALA A 156 10.15 -1.35 -14.52
C ALA A 156 8.66 -1.46 -14.90
N VAL A 157 7.77 -0.82 -14.13
CA VAL A 157 6.34 -0.77 -14.45
C VAL A 157 6.06 0.23 -15.57
N ALA A 158 6.76 1.36 -15.62
CA ALA A 158 6.64 2.34 -16.70
C ALA A 158 7.01 1.74 -18.06
N ASP A 159 8.08 0.95 -18.14
CA ASP A 159 8.48 0.26 -19.37
C ASP A 159 7.39 -0.70 -19.88
N LYS A 160 6.74 -1.42 -18.95
CA LYS A 160 5.64 -2.34 -19.29
C LYS A 160 4.41 -1.58 -19.79
N ILE A 161 4.09 -0.46 -19.15
CA ILE A 161 3.00 0.41 -19.59
C ILE A 161 3.31 1.01 -20.96
N ALA A 162 4.53 1.48 -21.18
CA ALA A 162 4.96 2.06 -22.46
C ALA A 162 4.86 1.03 -23.59
N ALA A 163 5.38 -0.19 -23.37
CA ALA A 163 5.26 -1.30 -24.31
C ALA A 163 3.79 -1.60 -24.64
N TRP A 164 2.93 -1.71 -23.62
CA TRP A 164 1.51 -1.94 -23.79
C TRP A 164 0.82 -0.83 -24.60
N ILE A 165 1.11 0.45 -24.32
CA ILE A 165 0.54 1.57 -25.07
C ILE A 165 0.99 1.56 -26.53
N THR A 166 2.24 1.17 -26.81
CA THR A 166 2.76 1.10 -28.19
C THR A 166 2.29 -0.11 -28.98
N GLU A 167 1.86 -1.18 -28.31
CA GLU A 167 1.28 -2.37 -28.94
C GLU A 167 -0.22 -2.23 -29.25
N CYS A 168 -0.88 -1.20 -28.69
CA CYS A 168 -2.27 -0.82 -29.00
C CYS A 168 -2.35 0.07 -30.25
#